data_AF-A0A846EAF8-F1
#
_entry.id   AF-A0A846EAF8-F1
#
_cell.length_a   1.000
_cell.length_b   1.000
_cell.length_c   1.000
_cell.angle_alpha   90.00
_cell.angle_beta   90.00
_cell.angle_gamma   90.00
#
_symmetry.space_group_name_H-M   'P 1'
#
loop_
_entity.id
_entity.type
_entity.pdbx_description
1 polymer ?
#
loop_
_entity_poly.entity_id
_entity_poly.type
_entity_poly.pdbx_seq_one_letter_code
_entity_poly.pdbx_strand_id
1 'polypeptide(L)' 'MSVDARKTIFLVEDNRGDIRLIQEALKSTTTEYEVIVARDGMEAMAYLRQDGEYAEAIRPDLILLDLNLP' A
#
# COMPACT_ATOMS: atom_id res chain seq x y z
N MET A 1 -3.12 27.62 -4.80
CA MET A 1 -2.46 26.44 -5.39
C MET A 1 -2.66 25.31 -4.41
N SER A 2 -3.64 24.45 -4.64
CA SER A 2 -3.75 23.25 -3.83
C SER A 2 -2.63 22.32 -4.29
N VAL A 3 -1.67 22.07 -3.40
CA VAL A 3 -0.72 20.98 -3.60
C VAL A 3 -1.57 19.72 -3.62
N ASP A 4 -1.72 19.08 -4.77
CA ASP A 4 -2.35 17.76 -4.81
C ASP A 4 -1.36 16.82 -4.09
N ALA A 5 -1.64 16.54 -2.82
CA ALA A 5 -0.73 15.78 -1.99
C ALA A 5 -0.74 14.33 -2.50
N ARG A 6 0.42 13.86 -2.97
CA ARG A 6 0.62 12.48 -3.41
C ARG A 6 0.06 11.52 -2.36
N LYS A 7 -0.87 10.65 -2.78
CA LYS A 7 -1.56 9.70 -1.90
C LYS A 7 -0.80 8.40 -1.75
N THR A 8 -0.69 7.90 -0.53
CA THR A 8 -0.06 6.60 -0.26
C THR A 8 -1.13 5.54 -0.07
N ILE A 9 -1.14 4.54 -0.96
CA ILE A 9 -2.00 3.36 -0.89
C ILE A 9 -1.14 2.20 -0.40
N PHE A 10 -1.56 1.56 0.69
CA PHE A 10 -0.91 0.38 1.22
C PHE A 10 -1.72 -0.87 0.86
N LEU A 11 -1.14 -1.75 0.06
CA LEU A 11 -1.74 -3.00 -0.38
C LEU A 11 -1.11 -4.17 0.39
N VAL A 12 -1.95 -4.98 1.03
CA VAL A 12 -1.52 -6.21 1.70
C VAL A 12 -2.10 -7.39 0.94
N GLU A 13 -1.24 -8.06 0.16
CA GLU A 13 -1.59 -9.10 -0.81
C GLU A 13 -0.33 -9.94 -1.10
N ASP A 14 -0.44 -11.27 -1.08
CA ASP A 14 0.68 -12.17 -1.36
C ASP A 14 0.72 -12.61 -2.84
N ASN A 15 -0.44 -12.58 -3.51
CA ASN A 15 -0.60 -12.97 -4.90
C ASN A 15 -0.09 -11.89 -5.86
N ARG A 16 0.99 -12.22 -6.56
CA ARG A 16 1.62 -11.32 -7.56
C ARG A 16 0.67 -10.91 -8.69
N GLY A 17 -0.27 -11.77 -9.07
CA GLY A 17 -1.26 -11.49 -10.10
C GLY A 17 -2.24 -10.41 -9.65
N ASP A 18 -2.74 -10.52 -8.41
CA ASP A 18 -3.71 -9.58 -7.84
C ASP A 18 -3.06 -8.22 -7.55
N ILE A 19 -1.83 -8.20 -7.02
CA ILE A 19 -1.02 -6.98 -6.92
C ILE A 19 -0.93 -6.27 -8.27
N ARG A 20 -0.56 -7.01 -9.32
CA ARG A 20 -0.40 -6.45 -10.67
C ARG A 20 -1.71 -5.90 -11.21
N LEU A 21 -2.81 -6.63 -11.00
CA LEU A 21 -4.15 -6.25 -11.44
C LEU A 21 -4.60 -4.95 -10.76
N ILE A 22 -4.42 -4.85 -9.44
CA ILE A 22 -4.75 -3.64 -8.67
C ILE A 22 -3.90 -2.45 -9.15
N GLN A 23 -2.60 -2.64 -9.34
CA GLN A 23 -1.73 -1.59 -9.88
C GLN A 23 -2.17 -1.10 -11.26
N GLU A 24 -2.60 -2.00 -12.15
CA GLU A 24 -3.15 -1.60 -13.46
C GLU A 24 -4.48 -0.86 -13.33
N ALA A 25 -5.37 -1.30 -12.44
CA ALA A 25 -6.64 -0.62 -12.20
C ALA A 25 -6.41 0.83 -11.72
N LEU A 26 -5.43 1.03 -10.83
CA LEU A 26 -5.08 2.36 -10.29
C LEU A 26 -4.51 3.32 -11.34
N LYS A 27 -3.90 2.82 -12.43
CA LYS A 27 -3.35 3.70 -13.50
C LYS A 27 -4.40 4.55 -14.20
N SER A 28 -5.67 4.18 -14.10
CA SER A 28 -6.79 4.95 -14.66
C SER A 28 -7.15 6.19 -13.84
N THR A 29 -6.54 6.36 -12.65
CA THR A 29 -6.81 7.48 -11.75
C THR A 29 -6.02 8.73 -12.16
N THR A 30 -6.60 9.90 -11.93
CA THR A 30 -5.99 11.21 -12.24
C THR A 30 -5.17 11.78 -11.08
N THR A 31 -5.32 11.24 -9.88
CA THR A 31 -4.64 11.69 -8.65
C THR A 31 -3.25 11.08 -8.59
N GLU A 32 -2.23 11.83 -8.16
CA GLU A 32 -0.91 11.26 -7.94
C GLU A 32 -0.90 10.32 -6.74
N TYR A 33 -0.38 9.11 -6.92
CA TYR A 33 -0.33 8.11 -5.86
C TYR A 33 1.00 7.35 -5.82
N GLU A 34 1.23 6.66 -4.71
CA GLU A 34 2.24 5.66 -4.50
C GLU A 34 1.58 4.39 -3.95
N VAL A 35 2.01 3.23 -4.44
CA VAL A 35 1.55 1.94 -3.92
C VAL A 35 2.71 1.28 -3.19
N ILE A 36 2.50 1.01 -1.92
CA ILE A 36 3.41 0.23 -1.08
C ILE A 36 2.75 -1.12 -0.86
N VAL A 37 3.52 -2.20 -0.99
CA VAL A 37 3.01 -3.56 -0.92
C VAL A 37 3.65 -4.28 0.26
N ALA A 38 2.83 -4.89 1.10
CA ALA A 38 3.24 -5.92 2.04
C ALA A 38 2.68 -7.27 1.59
N ARG A 39 3.47 -8.34 1.71
CA ARG A 39 3.12 -9.68 1.22
C ARG A 39 2.51 -10.59 2.29
N ASP A 40 2.57 -10.18 3.55
CA ASP A 40 1.97 -10.93 4.65
C ASP A 40 1.56 -10.00 5.80
N GLY A 41 0.86 -10.57 6.78
CA GLY A 41 0.38 -9.83 7.95
C GLY A 41 1.50 -9.34 8.87
N MET A 42 2.65 -10.01 8.93
CA MET A 42 3.77 -9.58 9.77
C MET A 42 4.44 -8.33 9.20
N GLU A 43 4.72 -8.33 7.90
CA GLU A 43 5.23 -7.18 7.16
C GLU A 43 4.25 -6.01 7.26
N ALA A 44 2.95 -6.27 7.08
CA ALA A 44 1.92 -5.25 7.19
C ALA A 44 1.88 -4.61 8.59
N MET A 45 1.95 -5.42 9.64
CA MET A 45 1.92 -4.92 11.01
C MET A 45 3.20 -4.18 11.37
N ALA A 46 4.37 -4.62 10.91
CA ALA A 46 5.64 -3.93 11.11
C ALA A 46 5.62 -2.55 10.44
N TYR A 47 5.13 -2.46 9.20
CA TYR A 47 4.93 -1.21 8.48
C TYR A 47 3.98 -0.26 9.22
N LEU A 48 2.80 -0.75 9.62
CA LEU A 48 1.77 0.07 10.28
C LEU A 48 2.14 0.47 11.71
N ARG A 49 3.00 -0.28 12.40
CA ARG A 49 3.52 0.13 13.70
C ARG A 49 4.74 1.05 13.58
N GLN A 50 5.30 1.15 12.38
CA GLN A 50 6.56 1.86 12.11
C GLN A 50 7.69 1.25 12.96
N ASP A 51 7.74 -0.08 12.98
CA ASP A 51 8.73 -0.85 13.74
C ASP A 51 9.91 -1.25 12.84
N GLY A 52 11.11 -1.38 13.43
CA GLY A 52 12.28 -1.93 12.74
C GLY A 52 12.69 -1.12 11.52
N GLU A 53 12.76 -1.77 10.36
CA GLU A 53 13.13 -1.13 9.09
C GLU A 53 12.09 -0.10 8.59
N TYR A 54 10.86 -0.14 9.14
CA TYR A 54 9.78 0.77 8.79
C TYR A 54 9.65 1.97 9.74
N ALA A 55 10.67 2.28 10.54
CA ALA A 55 10.65 3.40 11.49
C ALA A 55 10.32 4.76 10.85
N GLU A 56 10.70 4.95 9.59
CA GLU A 56 10.42 6.17 8.80
C GLU A 56 9.29 5.98 7.78
N ALA A 57 8.55 4.86 7.85
CA ALA A 57 7.43 4.60 6.95
C ALA A 57 6.33 5.66 7.11
N ILE A 58 5.75 6.10 6.00
CA ILE A 58 4.67 7.07 5.98
C ILE A 58 3.35 6.36 6.33
N ARG A 59 2.48 7.01 7.11
CA ARG A 59 1.13 6.49 7.35
C ARG A 59 0.34 6.51 6.03
N PRO A 60 -0.23 5.38 5.59
CA PRO A 60 -0.96 5.36 4.32
C PRO A 60 -2.30 6.10 4.45
N ASP A 61 -2.74 6.72 3.36
CA ASP A 61 -4.06 7.34 3.25
C ASP A 61 -5.17 6.30 3.09
N LEU A 62 -4.85 5.15 2.48
CA LEU A 62 -5.76 4.05 2.20
C LEU A 62 -5.06 2.71 2.37
N ILE A 63 -5.75 1.75 2.98
CA ILE A 63 -5.28 0.37 3.10
C ILE A 63 -6.23 -0.53 2.32
N LEU A 64 -5.67 -1.35 1.42
CA LEU A 64 -6.34 -2.46 0.75
C LEU A 64 -5.77 -3.74 1.34
N LEU A 65 -6.61 -4.51 2.04
CA LEU A 65 -6.20 -5.71 2.77
C LEU A 65 -6.92 -6.92 2.18
N ASP A 66 -6.17 -7.90 1.68
CA ASP A 66 -6.73 -9.22 1.44
C ASP A 66 -6.93 -9.96 2.77
N LEU A 67 -8.04 -10.68 2.88
CA LEU A 67 -8.37 -11.49 4.05
C LEU A 67 -7.78 -12.89 3.97
N ASN A 68 -7.35 -13.34 2.78
CA ASN A 68 -6.81 -14.68 2.55
C ASN A 68 -5.27 -14.68 2.53
N LEU A 69 -4.67 -13.92 3.44
CA LEU A 69 -3.23 -13.90 3.62
C LEU A 69 -2.75 -15.12 4.44
N PRO A 70 -1.53 -15.64 4.15
CA PRO A 70 -0.89 -16.66 4.97
C PRO A 70 -0.54 -16.19 6.40
#